data_AF-A0A254QH47-F1
#
_entry.id   AF-A0A254QH47-F1
#
_cell.length_a   1.000
_cell.length_b   1.000
_cell.length_c   1.000
_cell.angle_alpha   90.00
_cell.angle_beta   90.00
_cell.angle_gamma   90.00
#
_symmetry.space_group_name_H-M   'P 1'
#
loop_
_entity.id
_entity.type
_entity.pdbx_description
1 polymer ?
#
loop_
_entity_poly.entity_id
_entity_poly.type
_entity_poly.pdbx_seq_one_letter_code
_entity_poly.pdbx_strand_id
1 'polypeptide(L)'
;MQHNQPEFGKGKEISNTSLVPPVLSDYMSYREYLADYYQYKRKASKGSLRQYNYAVFSAAANIKSPNYLKMIIEGKRNLSEDMIGKFGKALGFNKEQTEEFRLLVNFTQATDPADRNIFLKKMSEHRVGVKLKTGEIDRKSFEKVPNWVAWIVYAMVDQEGVSFDTASLKALLRGKASEDEIENSLQTLIASGDLRRDEKTGEIKKARSLTESPEDIPVALVRKLQSQLMYLGLESIYQDQPTEREFGTLTMSLTKAEFEEIKFKLRQMRKGLNKDNSIARMKSKGERVYQLNIQLFPVTNAVAGVEASHQHSHVVTSGLEMNIAESIIEAAAPSAEAVAKAEAVLAQAAEVAVAQPVAMAPVTSKAQPQVAPTAPASKSDANKAPTNVSSLASAAASAAELFR
;
A
#
# COMPACT_ATOMS: atom_id res chain seq x y z
N MET A 1 17.01 36.59 11.15
CA MET A 1 17.11 35.16 11.54
C MET A 1 16.47 34.34 10.43
N GLN A 2 17.29 33.68 9.62
CA GLN A 2 16.85 32.95 8.43
C GLN A 2 16.06 31.70 8.84
N HIS A 3 14.84 31.59 8.32
CA HIS A 3 13.97 30.42 8.43
C HIS A 3 14.52 29.32 7.52
N ASN A 4 15.15 28.30 8.11
CA ASN A 4 15.55 27.08 7.42
C ASN A 4 14.41 26.07 7.56
N GLN A 5 13.52 25.99 6.56
CA GLN A 5 12.63 24.84 6.42
C GLN A 5 13.43 23.67 5.83
N PRO A 6 13.32 22.45 6.38
CA PRO A 6 13.98 21.29 5.79
C PRO A 6 13.29 20.95 4.47
N GLU A 7 14.02 21.10 3.36
CA GLU A 7 13.58 20.68 2.05
C GLU A 7 13.30 19.18 2.04
N PHE A 8 12.09 18.82 1.60
CA PHE A 8 11.69 17.44 1.34
C PHE A 8 12.66 16.81 0.35
N GLY A 9 13.31 15.71 0.78
CA GLY A 9 14.22 14.93 -0.03
C GLY A 9 13.54 14.47 -1.32
N LYS A 10 13.83 15.19 -2.41
CA LYS A 10 13.81 14.65 -3.77
C LYS A 10 14.56 13.32 -3.74
N GLY A 11 14.00 12.29 -4.36
CA GLY A 11 14.72 11.05 -4.62
C GLY A 11 16.08 11.43 -5.17
N LYS A 12 17.13 10.96 -4.51
CA LYS A 12 18.54 11.32 -4.70
C LYS A 12 18.80 11.62 -6.18
N GLU A 13 18.74 12.90 -6.57
CA GLU A 13 19.23 13.33 -7.87
C GLU A 13 20.72 13.06 -7.80
N ILE A 14 21.16 11.98 -8.43
CA ILE A 14 22.56 11.60 -8.46
C ILE A 14 23.25 12.65 -9.31
N SER A 15 23.75 13.70 -8.65
CA SER A 15 24.63 14.69 -9.23
C SER A 15 25.72 13.96 -10.03
N ASN A 16 25.80 14.25 -11.33
CA ASN A 16 26.56 13.50 -12.34
C ASN A 16 28.11 13.52 -12.19
N THR A 17 28.63 13.84 -11.01
CA THR A 17 30.05 14.16 -10.78
C THR A 17 30.76 13.20 -9.81
N SER A 18 30.05 12.39 -9.02
CA SER A 18 30.68 11.39 -8.14
C SER A 18 30.50 9.95 -8.67
N LEU A 19 31.61 9.22 -8.84
CA LEU A 19 31.64 7.81 -9.26
C LEU A 19 31.26 6.88 -8.10
N VAL A 20 30.01 6.97 -7.65
CA VAL A 20 29.47 6.07 -6.61
C VAL A 20 28.95 4.79 -7.28
N PRO A 21 29.32 3.59 -6.80
CA PRO A 21 28.74 2.35 -7.30
C PRO A 21 27.24 2.28 -6.96
N PRO A 22 26.37 1.85 -7.90
CA PRO A 22 24.96 1.69 -7.61
C PRO A 22 24.72 0.57 -6.59
N VAL A 23 23.82 0.81 -5.65
CA VAL A 23 23.46 -0.14 -4.58
C VAL A 23 22.17 -0.86 -4.97
N LEU A 24 22.19 -2.19 -5.02
CA LEU A 24 21.06 -3.01 -5.46
C LEU A 24 19.75 -2.71 -4.71
N SER A 25 19.85 -2.46 -3.40
CA SER A 25 18.70 -2.23 -2.52
C SER A 25 17.93 -0.94 -2.79
N ASP A 26 18.51 -0.01 -3.55
CA ASP A 26 17.87 1.26 -3.92
C ASP A 26 16.93 1.11 -5.12
N TYR A 27 16.94 -0.05 -5.80
CA TYR A 27 16.19 -0.27 -7.04
C TYR A 27 14.96 -1.15 -6.84
N MET A 28 13.92 -0.84 -7.62
CA MET A 28 12.71 -1.65 -7.81
C MET A 28 12.65 -2.33 -9.19
N SER A 29 13.61 -2.01 -10.06
CA SER A 29 13.81 -2.64 -11.37
C SER A 29 15.24 -3.14 -11.49
N TYR A 30 15.42 -4.45 -11.68
CA TYR A 30 16.75 -5.01 -11.92
C TYR A 30 17.37 -4.49 -13.23
N ARG A 31 16.55 -4.08 -14.21
CA ARG A 31 17.05 -3.57 -15.49
C ARG A 31 17.68 -2.18 -15.33
N GLU A 32 17.06 -1.33 -14.53
CA GLU A 32 17.60 -0.01 -14.17
C GLU A 32 18.92 -0.18 -13.42
N TYR A 33 18.95 -1.07 -12.42
CA TYR A 33 20.18 -1.40 -11.70
C TYR A 33 21.30 -1.87 -12.66
N LEU A 34 21.00 -2.79 -13.58
CA LEU A 34 21.97 -3.30 -14.54
C LEU A 34 22.46 -2.21 -15.51
N ALA A 35 21.58 -1.30 -15.92
CA ALA A 35 21.93 -0.16 -16.76
C ALA A 35 22.91 0.78 -16.04
N ASP A 36 22.58 1.17 -14.80
CA ASP A 36 23.42 2.04 -14.00
C ASP A 36 24.75 1.39 -13.63
N TYR A 37 24.75 0.11 -13.29
CA TYR A 37 25.97 -0.66 -13.04
C TYR A 37 26.88 -0.69 -14.26
N TYR A 38 26.31 -0.92 -15.45
CA TYR A 38 27.06 -0.89 -16.70
C TYR A 38 27.67 0.50 -16.95
N GLN A 39 26.90 1.57 -16.79
CA GLN A 39 27.42 2.93 -16.97
C GLN A 39 28.50 3.27 -15.94
N TYR A 40 28.32 2.88 -14.68
CA TYR A 40 29.32 3.01 -13.63
C TYR A 40 30.63 2.31 -14.00
N LYS A 41 30.58 1.02 -14.36
CA LYS A 41 31.77 0.26 -14.76
C LYS A 41 32.44 0.84 -16.01
N ARG A 42 31.66 1.29 -17.00
CA ARG A 42 32.20 1.98 -18.17
C ARG A 42 32.98 3.23 -17.78
N LYS A 43 32.37 4.13 -16.99
CA LYS A 43 33.02 5.36 -16.54
C LYS A 43 34.27 5.05 -15.70
N ALA A 44 34.19 4.09 -14.78
CA ALA A 44 35.31 3.66 -13.93
C ALA A 44 36.47 3.02 -14.71
N SER A 45 36.18 2.36 -15.84
CA SER A 45 37.20 1.76 -16.71
C SER A 45 37.76 2.70 -17.77
N LYS A 46 37.33 3.97 -17.80
CA LYS A 46 37.77 4.96 -18.80
C LYS A 46 39.26 5.23 -18.60
N GLY A 47 40.07 4.94 -19.62
CA GLY A 47 41.54 5.06 -19.56
C GLY A 47 42.27 3.77 -19.20
N SER A 48 41.56 2.67 -18.90
CA SER A 48 42.18 1.34 -18.77
C SER A 48 42.50 0.73 -20.15
N LEU A 49 43.52 -0.13 -20.20
CA LEU A 49 43.92 -0.88 -21.40
C LEU A 49 42.76 -1.69 -22.02
N ARG A 50 41.81 -2.13 -21.18
CA ARG A 50 40.58 -2.81 -21.62
C ARG A 50 39.35 -2.11 -21.03
N GLN A 51 38.70 -1.30 -21.85
CA GLN A 51 37.45 -0.64 -21.47
C GLN A 51 36.33 -1.64 -21.22
N TYR A 52 35.50 -1.36 -20.23
CA TYR A 52 34.33 -2.17 -19.93
C TYR A 52 33.29 -2.04 -21.05
N ASN A 53 32.78 -3.18 -21.51
CA ASN A 53 31.76 -3.26 -22.55
C ASN A 53 30.88 -4.51 -22.34
N TYR A 54 29.82 -4.66 -23.14
CA TYR A 54 28.89 -5.78 -23.01
C TYR A 54 29.55 -7.16 -23.16
N ALA A 55 30.58 -7.28 -24.03
CA ALA A 55 31.30 -8.52 -24.22
C ALA A 55 32.13 -8.90 -22.97
N VAL A 56 32.72 -7.90 -22.30
CA VAL A 56 33.44 -8.11 -21.03
C VAL A 56 32.50 -8.61 -19.94
N PHE A 57 31.30 -8.03 -19.79
CA PHE A 57 30.31 -8.56 -18.85
C PHE A 57 29.91 -9.99 -19.21
N SER A 58 29.62 -10.25 -20.48
CA SER A 58 29.18 -11.59 -20.93
C SER A 58 30.24 -12.65 -20.67
N ALA A 59 31.52 -12.33 -20.89
CA ALA A 59 32.64 -13.20 -20.54
C ALA A 59 32.71 -13.45 -19.01
N ALA A 60 32.58 -12.42 -18.19
CA ALA A 60 32.56 -12.55 -16.73
C ALA A 60 31.37 -13.39 -16.21
N ALA A 61 30.23 -13.34 -16.91
CA ALA A 61 29.05 -14.14 -16.62
C ALA A 61 29.09 -15.56 -17.22
N ASN A 62 30.16 -15.92 -17.95
CA ASN A 62 30.25 -17.16 -18.73
C ASN A 62 29.08 -17.33 -19.72
N ILE A 63 28.77 -16.26 -20.45
CA ILE A 63 27.70 -16.19 -21.44
C ILE A 63 28.31 -16.03 -22.84
N LYS A 64 27.93 -16.92 -23.77
CA LYS A 64 28.44 -16.94 -25.15
C LYS A 64 28.03 -15.71 -25.96
N SER A 65 26.83 -15.16 -25.72
CA SER A 65 26.28 -14.02 -26.47
C SER A 65 26.85 -12.69 -25.95
N PRO A 66 27.69 -11.95 -26.71
CA PRO A 66 28.36 -10.73 -26.22
C PRO A 66 27.41 -9.58 -25.88
N ASN A 67 26.21 -9.56 -26.47
CA ASN A 67 25.20 -8.51 -26.26
C ASN A 67 24.07 -8.94 -25.31
N TYR A 68 24.26 -10.02 -24.53
CA TYR A 68 23.19 -10.55 -23.68
C TYR A 68 22.73 -9.52 -22.64
N LEU A 69 23.67 -8.88 -21.92
CA LEU A 69 23.35 -7.82 -20.97
C LEU A 69 22.56 -6.67 -21.62
N LYS A 70 22.93 -6.25 -22.83
CA LYS A 70 22.24 -5.19 -23.56
C LYS A 70 20.78 -5.56 -23.83
N MET A 71 20.51 -6.79 -24.28
CA MET A 71 19.15 -7.28 -24.52
C MET A 71 18.31 -7.33 -23.24
N ILE A 72 18.92 -7.62 -22.09
CA ILE A 72 18.25 -7.55 -20.80
C ILE A 72 17.95 -6.10 -20.42
N ILE A 73 18.91 -5.18 -20.53
CA ILE A 73 18.67 -3.76 -20.20
C ILE A 73 17.55 -3.17 -21.08
N GLU A 74 17.55 -3.49 -22.37
CA GLU A 74 16.55 -3.02 -23.34
C GLU A 74 15.19 -3.72 -23.24
N GLY A 75 15.00 -4.66 -22.31
CA GLY A 75 13.73 -5.38 -22.14
C GLY A 75 13.44 -6.43 -23.23
N LYS A 76 14.36 -6.66 -24.17
CA LYS A 76 14.22 -7.63 -25.27
C LYS A 76 14.30 -9.09 -24.80
N ARG A 77 14.88 -9.33 -23.61
CA ARG A 77 14.97 -10.65 -22.99
C ARG A 77 14.73 -10.59 -21.48
N ASN A 78 14.29 -11.72 -20.96
CA ASN A 78 14.07 -11.98 -19.55
C ASN A 78 15.21 -12.83 -18.96
N LEU A 79 15.38 -12.81 -17.64
CA LEU A 79 16.39 -13.60 -16.94
C LEU A 79 15.77 -14.90 -16.42
N SER A 80 16.32 -16.03 -16.85
CA SER A 80 16.03 -17.33 -16.26
C SER A 80 16.81 -17.54 -14.97
N GLU A 81 16.39 -18.51 -14.16
CA GLU A 81 16.99 -18.82 -12.86
C GLU A 81 18.50 -19.12 -12.95
N ASP A 82 18.92 -19.90 -13.95
CA ASP A 82 20.35 -20.16 -14.20
C ASP A 82 21.14 -18.87 -14.53
N MET A 83 20.52 -17.95 -15.27
CA MET A 83 21.16 -16.69 -15.65
C MET A 83 21.26 -15.71 -14.47
N ILE A 84 20.34 -15.76 -13.51
CA ILE A 84 20.42 -14.95 -12.28
C ILE A 84 21.73 -15.25 -11.55
N GLY A 85 22.07 -16.53 -11.35
CA GLY A 85 23.31 -16.94 -10.69
C GLY A 85 24.56 -16.50 -11.46
N LYS A 86 24.55 -16.60 -12.79
CA LYS A 86 25.65 -16.14 -13.66
C LYS A 86 25.85 -14.63 -13.59
N PHE A 87 24.75 -13.86 -13.58
CA PHE A 87 24.78 -12.42 -13.42
C PHE A 87 25.29 -12.04 -12.02
N GLY A 88 24.83 -12.68 -10.96
CA GLY A 88 25.34 -12.47 -9.60
C GLY A 88 26.86 -12.61 -9.52
N LYS A 89 27.43 -13.65 -10.15
CA LYS A 89 28.89 -13.83 -10.24
C LYS A 89 29.58 -12.69 -11.01
N ALA A 90 29.06 -12.30 -12.17
CA ALA A 90 29.63 -11.21 -12.98
C ALA A 90 29.54 -9.83 -12.32
N LEU A 91 28.53 -9.63 -11.47
CA LEU A 91 28.34 -8.43 -10.67
C LEU A 91 29.23 -8.42 -9.40
N GLY A 92 29.83 -9.56 -9.05
CA GLY A 92 30.62 -9.71 -7.84
C GLY A 92 29.77 -9.79 -6.57
N PHE A 93 28.52 -10.26 -6.70
CA PHE A 93 27.61 -10.39 -5.57
C PHE A 93 28.00 -11.54 -4.65
N ASN A 94 27.86 -11.29 -3.34
CA ASN A 94 27.87 -12.35 -2.34
C ASN A 94 26.54 -13.13 -2.34
N LYS A 95 26.41 -14.11 -1.44
CA LYS A 95 25.20 -14.95 -1.34
C LYS A 95 23.93 -14.14 -1.08
N GLU A 96 23.98 -13.21 -0.13
CA GLU A 96 22.82 -12.39 0.26
C GLU A 96 22.41 -11.41 -0.86
N GLN A 97 23.39 -10.80 -1.54
CA GLN A 97 23.15 -9.92 -2.69
C GLN A 97 22.60 -10.69 -3.91
N THR A 98 23.05 -11.92 -4.11
CA THR A 98 22.54 -12.78 -5.20
C THR A 98 21.10 -13.17 -4.94
N GLU A 99 20.74 -13.46 -3.68
CA GLU A 99 19.35 -13.74 -3.31
C GLU A 99 18.46 -12.50 -3.44
N GLU A 100 18.94 -11.33 -3.02
CA GLU A 100 18.22 -10.08 -3.24
C GLU A 100 17.99 -9.80 -4.73
N PHE A 101 19.01 -10.03 -5.56
CA PHE A 101 18.91 -9.88 -7.01
C PHE A 101 17.91 -10.86 -7.60
N ARG A 102 17.92 -12.13 -7.15
CA ARG A 102 16.93 -13.14 -7.54
C ARG A 102 15.50 -12.69 -7.21
N LEU A 103 15.27 -12.21 -5.99
CA LEU A 103 13.96 -11.74 -5.55
C LEU A 103 13.49 -10.52 -6.36
N LEU A 104 14.38 -9.56 -6.64
CA LEU A 104 14.10 -8.40 -7.49
C LEU A 104 13.76 -8.81 -8.93
N VAL A 105 14.50 -9.78 -9.48
CA VAL A 105 14.28 -10.31 -10.82
C VAL A 105 12.95 -11.06 -10.92
N ASN A 106 12.58 -11.84 -9.91
CA ASN A 106 11.29 -12.55 -9.89
C ASN A 106 10.12 -11.58 -9.66
N PHE A 107 10.27 -10.60 -8.78
CA PHE A 107 9.31 -9.52 -8.56
C PHE A 107 8.98 -8.77 -9.86
N THR A 108 10.01 -8.36 -10.60
CA THR A 108 9.85 -7.58 -11.84
C THR A 108 9.33 -8.39 -13.03
N GLN A 109 9.62 -9.70 -13.08
CA GLN A 109 9.18 -10.57 -14.18
C GLN A 109 7.84 -11.25 -13.94
N ALA A 110 7.35 -11.29 -12.68
CA ALA A 110 6.06 -11.88 -12.36
C ALA A 110 4.93 -11.20 -13.13
N THR A 111 4.17 -11.97 -13.91
CA THR A 111 3.00 -11.50 -14.66
C THR A 111 1.75 -11.49 -13.82
N ASP A 112 1.62 -12.47 -12.91
CA ASP A 112 0.52 -12.55 -11.97
C ASP A 112 0.72 -11.55 -10.81
N PRO A 113 -0.30 -10.72 -10.50
CA PRO A 113 -0.23 -9.80 -9.37
C PRO A 113 0.00 -10.49 -8.02
N ALA A 114 -0.54 -11.69 -7.77
CA ALA A 114 -0.35 -12.36 -6.49
C ALA A 114 1.12 -12.83 -6.32
N ASP A 115 1.69 -13.46 -7.34
CA ASP A 115 3.10 -13.84 -7.38
C ASP A 115 4.03 -12.63 -7.20
N ARG A 116 3.74 -11.52 -7.90
CA ARG A 116 4.51 -10.28 -7.77
C ARG A 116 4.53 -9.79 -6.33
N ASN A 117 3.40 -9.84 -5.63
CA ASN A 117 3.32 -9.43 -4.23
C ASN A 117 4.05 -10.38 -3.29
N ILE A 118 4.02 -11.70 -3.54
CA ILE A 118 4.81 -12.68 -2.79
C ILE A 118 6.31 -12.35 -2.89
N PHE A 119 6.81 -12.08 -4.08
CA PHE A 119 8.22 -11.72 -4.27
C PHE A 119 8.58 -10.37 -3.67
N LEU A 120 7.68 -9.38 -3.73
CA LEU A 120 7.91 -8.08 -3.09
C LEU A 120 8.01 -8.22 -1.56
N LYS A 121 7.12 -9.02 -0.95
CA LYS A 121 7.17 -9.34 0.48
C LYS A 121 8.49 -10.01 0.84
N LYS A 122 8.86 -11.10 0.15
CA LYS A 122 10.13 -11.81 0.38
C LYS A 122 11.35 -10.90 0.19
N MET A 123 11.35 -10.04 -0.83
CA MET A 123 12.43 -9.07 -1.07
C MET A 123 12.56 -8.06 0.07
N SER A 124 11.43 -7.54 0.57
CA SER A 124 11.41 -6.61 1.70
C SER A 124 11.94 -7.26 2.98
N GLU A 125 11.46 -8.47 3.30
CA GLU A 125 11.91 -9.27 4.44
C GLU A 125 13.41 -9.58 4.35
N HIS A 126 13.90 -9.96 3.17
CA HIS A 126 15.31 -10.26 2.94
C HIS A 126 16.21 -9.03 3.18
N ARG A 127 15.88 -7.88 2.56
CA ARG A 127 16.64 -6.62 2.73
C ARG A 127 16.72 -6.22 4.20
N VAL A 128 15.61 -6.32 4.91
CA VAL A 128 15.53 -6.03 6.35
C VAL A 128 16.39 -7.00 7.15
N GLY A 129 16.30 -8.30 6.86
CA GLY A 129 17.09 -9.34 7.52
C GLY A 129 18.60 -9.14 7.34
N VAL A 130 19.04 -8.75 6.15
CA VAL A 130 20.45 -8.43 5.88
C VAL A 130 20.92 -7.23 6.70
N LYS A 131 20.15 -6.13 6.71
CA LYS A 131 20.51 -4.92 7.47
C LYS A 131 20.58 -5.14 8.98
N LEU A 132 19.76 -6.05 9.50
CA LEU A 132 19.84 -6.49 10.90
C LEU A 132 21.11 -7.27 11.19
N LYS A 133 21.50 -8.20 10.29
CA LYS A 133 22.73 -8.98 10.44
C LYS A 133 23.98 -8.11 10.36
N THR A 134 23.98 -7.08 9.52
CA THR A 134 25.12 -6.17 9.35
C THR A 134 25.21 -5.10 10.43
N GLY A 135 24.19 -4.97 11.29
CA GLY A 135 24.12 -3.93 12.32
C GLY A 135 23.86 -2.51 11.77
N GLU A 136 23.56 -2.37 10.48
CA GLU A 136 23.13 -1.10 9.88
C GLU A 136 21.77 -0.66 10.43
N ILE A 137 20.93 -1.65 10.74
CA ILE A 137 19.76 -1.46 11.59
C ILE A 137 20.11 -2.01 12.96
N ASP A 138 20.11 -1.13 13.96
CA ASP A 138 20.18 -1.57 15.35
C ASP A 138 19.00 -2.49 15.65
N ARG A 139 19.30 -3.72 16.07
CA ARG A 139 18.31 -4.74 16.37
C ARG A 139 17.32 -4.27 17.43
N LYS A 140 17.78 -3.51 18.44
CA LYS A 140 16.89 -2.93 19.45
C LYS A 140 15.95 -1.90 18.83
N SER A 141 16.45 -1.04 17.95
CA SER A 141 15.64 -0.07 17.20
C SER A 141 14.67 -0.70 16.20
N PHE A 142 14.99 -1.89 15.65
CA PHE A 142 14.09 -2.66 14.81
C PHE A 142 13.02 -3.44 15.59
N GLU A 143 13.38 -3.96 16.75
CA GLU A 143 12.44 -4.61 17.69
C GLU A 143 11.49 -3.57 18.31
N LYS A 144 11.90 -2.31 18.39
CA LYS A 144 11.02 -1.16 18.72
C LYS A 144 10.02 -0.81 17.61
N VAL A 145 10.13 -1.40 16.41
CA VAL A 145 9.21 -1.09 15.31
C VAL A 145 7.87 -1.76 15.60
N PRO A 146 6.79 -1.00 15.79
CA PRO A 146 5.49 -1.60 16.05
C PRO A 146 5.08 -2.42 14.83
N ASN A 147 5.00 -3.75 15.02
CA ASN A 147 4.44 -4.66 14.04
C ASN A 147 2.97 -4.29 13.79
N TRP A 148 2.44 -4.49 12.60
CA TRP A 148 0.99 -4.30 12.33
C TRP A 148 0.14 -5.08 13.34
N VAL A 149 0.65 -6.22 13.84
CA VAL A 149 0.06 -7.02 14.91
C VAL A 149 -0.14 -6.20 16.19
N ALA A 150 0.85 -5.42 16.63
CA ALA A 150 0.73 -4.58 17.82
C ALA A 150 -0.37 -3.53 17.67
N TRP A 151 -0.49 -2.91 16.49
CA TRP A 151 -1.57 -1.93 16.21
C TRP A 151 -2.96 -2.55 16.27
N ILE A 152 -3.13 -3.73 15.68
CA ILE A 152 -4.41 -4.43 15.69
C ILE A 152 -4.73 -4.94 17.09
N VAL A 153 -3.76 -5.52 17.80
CA VAL A 153 -3.95 -5.97 19.20
C VAL A 153 -4.31 -4.80 20.12
N TYR A 154 -3.67 -3.64 19.96
CA TYR A 154 -4.02 -2.43 20.70
C TYR A 154 -5.45 -1.97 20.40
N ALA A 155 -5.88 -2.01 19.13
CA ALA A 155 -7.25 -1.69 18.74
C ALA A 155 -8.28 -2.72 19.27
N MET A 156 -7.92 -4.00 19.33
CA MET A 156 -8.77 -5.10 19.82
C MET A 156 -9.14 -4.98 21.31
N VAL A 157 -8.45 -4.14 22.09
CA VAL A 157 -8.86 -3.83 23.47
C VAL A 157 -10.25 -3.20 23.53
N ASP A 158 -10.58 -2.43 22.49
CA ASP A 158 -11.87 -1.80 22.33
C ASP A 158 -12.87 -2.69 21.58
N GLN A 159 -12.51 -3.93 21.27
CA GLN A 159 -13.39 -4.93 20.67
C GLN A 159 -14.03 -5.80 21.76
N GLU A 160 -15.31 -6.08 21.60
CA GLU A 160 -16.11 -6.87 22.53
C GLU A 160 -15.71 -8.35 22.50
N GLY A 161 -15.69 -8.99 23.68
CA GLY A 161 -15.46 -10.44 23.81
C GLY A 161 -14.03 -10.93 23.53
N VAL A 162 -13.05 -10.04 23.37
CA VAL A 162 -11.66 -10.44 23.09
C VAL A 162 -10.98 -11.04 24.33
N SER A 163 -10.48 -12.27 24.19
CA SER A 163 -9.49 -12.86 25.10
C SER A 163 -8.09 -12.58 24.59
N PHE A 164 -7.20 -12.12 25.49
CA PHE A 164 -5.82 -11.72 25.17
C PHE A 164 -4.80 -12.84 25.41
N ASP A 165 -5.19 -14.08 25.14
CA ASP A 165 -4.27 -15.20 25.01
C ASP A 165 -3.87 -15.41 23.54
N THR A 166 -2.68 -15.99 23.32
CA THR A 166 -2.06 -16.13 22.01
C THR A 166 -2.93 -16.90 21.01
N ALA A 167 -3.64 -17.94 21.47
CA ALA A 167 -4.48 -18.78 20.62
C ALA A 167 -5.75 -18.04 20.16
N SER A 168 -6.43 -17.37 21.09
CA SER A 168 -7.61 -16.54 20.79
C SER A 168 -7.27 -15.38 19.85
N LEU A 169 -6.16 -14.68 20.11
CA LEU A 169 -5.69 -13.60 19.25
C LEU A 169 -5.34 -14.11 17.85
N LYS A 170 -4.66 -15.25 17.72
CA LYS A 170 -4.34 -15.86 16.42
C LYS A 170 -5.59 -16.20 15.62
N ALA A 171 -6.62 -16.73 16.27
CA ALA A 171 -7.90 -17.01 15.64
C ALA A 171 -8.60 -15.73 15.15
N LEU A 172 -8.65 -14.68 15.99
CA LEU A 172 -9.23 -13.38 15.62
C LEU A 172 -8.43 -12.67 14.51
N LEU A 173 -7.11 -12.84 14.48
CA LEU A 173 -6.23 -12.39 13.40
C LEU A 173 -6.28 -13.29 12.15
N ARG A 174 -7.17 -14.30 12.13
CA ARG A 174 -7.37 -15.22 11.00
C ARG A 174 -6.09 -15.94 10.56
N GLY A 175 -5.19 -16.22 11.51
CA GLY A 175 -3.91 -16.89 11.24
C GLY A 175 -2.89 -16.06 10.44
N LYS A 176 -3.12 -14.75 10.27
CA LYS A 176 -2.21 -13.86 9.52
C LYS A 176 -0.92 -13.52 10.25
N ALA A 177 -0.88 -13.76 11.56
CA ALA A 177 0.29 -13.58 12.41
C ALA A 177 0.70 -14.91 13.06
N SER A 178 2.00 -15.11 13.22
CA SER A 178 2.54 -16.23 13.98
C SER A 178 2.33 -16.05 15.49
N GLU A 179 2.39 -17.15 16.25
CA GLU A 179 2.24 -17.10 17.72
C GLU A 179 3.34 -16.25 18.36
N ASP A 180 4.58 -16.39 17.88
CA ASP A 180 5.72 -15.59 18.33
C ASP A 180 5.51 -14.10 18.08
N GLU A 181 4.96 -13.70 16.93
CA GLU A 181 4.68 -12.29 16.62
C GLU A 181 3.60 -11.70 17.52
N ILE A 182 2.57 -12.49 17.83
CA ILE A 182 1.47 -12.09 18.71
C ILE A 182 1.99 -11.92 20.14
N GLU A 183 2.74 -12.90 20.64
CA GLU A 183 3.30 -12.88 21.99
C GLU A 183 4.26 -11.70 22.16
N ASN A 184 5.19 -11.52 21.22
CA ASN A 184 6.11 -10.39 21.23
C ASN A 184 5.35 -9.05 21.20
N SER A 185 4.33 -8.92 20.37
CA SER A 185 3.54 -7.68 20.28
C SER A 185 2.80 -7.37 21.58
N LEU A 186 2.19 -8.37 22.21
CA LEU A 186 1.48 -8.20 23.48
C LEU A 186 2.44 -7.83 24.61
N GLN A 187 3.60 -8.51 24.69
CA GLN A 187 4.64 -8.19 25.66
C GLN A 187 5.19 -6.78 25.47
N THR A 188 5.47 -6.37 24.23
CA THR A 188 5.93 -5.01 23.92
C THR A 188 4.93 -3.96 24.39
N LEU A 189 3.64 -4.14 24.10
CA LEU A 189 2.58 -3.21 24.49
C LEU A 189 2.39 -3.12 26.01
N ILE A 190 2.62 -4.21 26.75
CA ILE A 190 2.58 -4.19 28.21
C ILE A 190 3.84 -3.53 28.77
N ALA A 191 5.00 -3.84 28.21
CA ALA A 191 6.30 -3.33 28.66
C ALA A 191 6.47 -1.82 28.38
N SER A 192 5.96 -1.33 27.24
CA SER A 192 5.89 0.10 26.93
C SER A 192 4.89 0.84 27.83
N GLY A 193 3.98 0.11 28.47
CA GLY A 193 2.90 0.67 29.27
C GLY A 193 1.70 1.14 28.44
N ASP A 194 1.66 0.88 27.13
CA ASP A 194 0.50 1.13 26.27
C ASP A 194 -0.74 0.35 26.74
N LEU A 195 -0.51 -0.88 27.18
CA LEU A 195 -1.51 -1.78 27.76
C LEU A 195 -1.18 -2.10 29.20
N ARG A 196 -2.22 -2.24 30.03
CA ARG A 196 -2.10 -2.67 31.43
C ARG A 196 -3.11 -3.74 31.74
N ARG A 197 -2.71 -4.71 32.57
CA ARG A 197 -3.63 -5.68 33.17
C ARG A 197 -4.30 -5.03 34.37
N ASP A 198 -5.62 -5.06 34.41
CA ASP A 198 -6.40 -4.65 35.58
C ASP A 198 -6.13 -5.65 36.71
N GLU A 199 -5.68 -5.16 37.86
CA GLU A 199 -5.31 -5.99 39.02
C GLU A 199 -6.50 -6.75 39.61
N LYS A 200 -7.74 -6.28 39.40
CA LYS A 200 -8.94 -6.88 39.99
C LYS A 200 -9.66 -7.83 39.04
N THR A 201 -9.72 -7.50 37.74
CA THR A 201 -10.46 -8.30 36.75
C THR A 201 -9.55 -9.13 35.85
N GLY A 202 -8.24 -8.86 35.84
CA GLY A 202 -7.29 -9.48 34.92
C GLY A 202 -7.44 -9.00 33.47
N GLU A 203 -8.38 -8.09 33.18
CA GLU A 203 -8.65 -7.60 31.84
C GLU A 203 -7.52 -6.69 31.34
N ILE A 204 -7.21 -6.78 30.04
CA ILE A 204 -6.29 -5.86 29.38
C ILE A 204 -7.03 -4.56 29.07
N LYS A 205 -6.46 -3.43 29.48
CA LYS A 205 -6.97 -2.08 29.22
C LYS A 205 -5.88 -1.18 28.65
N LYS A 206 -6.27 -0.19 27.86
CA LYS A 206 -5.36 0.87 27.41
C LYS A 206 -4.93 1.73 28.59
N ALA A 207 -3.66 2.10 28.66
CA ALA A 207 -3.22 3.06 29.66
C ALA A 207 -3.78 4.46 29.36
N ARG A 208 -4.20 5.17 30.43
CA ARG A 208 -4.84 6.49 30.33
C ARG A 208 -3.89 7.63 29.92
N SER A 209 -2.62 7.36 29.66
CA SER A 209 -1.62 8.37 29.39
C SER A 209 -0.50 7.80 28.53
N LEU A 210 -0.46 8.23 27.27
CA LEU A 210 0.80 8.45 26.57
C LEU A 210 0.80 9.90 26.09
N THR A 211 1.17 10.76 27.01
CA THR A 211 1.73 12.08 26.73
C THR A 211 3.22 11.89 26.46
N GLU A 212 3.58 11.14 25.43
CA GLU A 212 4.96 11.13 24.94
C GLU A 212 4.94 11.65 23.51
N SER A 213 5.54 12.83 23.34
CA SER A 213 5.78 13.43 22.03
C SER A 213 6.49 12.41 21.13
N PRO A 214 6.18 12.36 19.83
CA PRO A 214 6.89 11.48 18.92
C PRO A 214 8.38 11.86 18.95
N GLU A 215 9.23 10.93 19.39
CA GLU A 215 10.61 10.88 18.87
C GLU A 215 10.51 10.80 17.34
N ASP A 216 11.44 11.44 16.62
CA ASP A 216 11.48 11.41 15.15
C ASP A 216 11.45 9.95 14.65
N ILE A 217 10.28 9.47 14.22
CA ILE A 217 10.11 8.10 13.75
C ILE A 217 10.83 7.99 12.41
N PRO A 218 11.84 7.12 12.26
CA PRO A 218 12.56 6.99 11.00
C PRO A 218 11.61 6.67 9.84
N VAL A 219 11.76 7.39 8.73
CA VAL A 219 10.93 7.24 7.51
C VAL A 219 10.87 5.77 7.02
N ALA A 220 11.96 5.02 7.20
CA ALA A 220 12.02 3.60 6.85
C ALA A 220 10.98 2.76 7.63
N LEU A 221 10.71 3.10 8.89
CA LEU A 221 9.72 2.40 9.72
C LEU A 221 8.30 2.70 9.28
N VAL A 222 8.01 3.97 8.99
CA VAL A 222 6.71 4.39 8.45
C VAL A 222 6.41 3.65 7.15
N ARG A 223 7.40 3.57 6.24
CA ARG A 223 7.25 2.83 4.97
C ARG A 223 7.02 1.34 5.20
N LYS A 224 7.75 0.71 6.13
CA LYS A 224 7.57 -0.71 6.48
C LYS A 224 6.15 -0.98 6.96
N LEU A 225 5.67 -0.22 7.95
CA LEU A 225 4.33 -0.38 8.51
C LEU A 225 3.25 -0.13 7.45
N GLN A 226 3.35 0.97 6.69
CA GLN A 226 2.41 1.27 5.61
C GLN A 226 2.36 0.13 4.59
N SER A 227 3.52 -0.42 4.20
CA SER A 227 3.57 -1.56 3.28
C SER A 227 2.86 -2.79 3.87
N GLN A 228 3.08 -3.12 5.14
CA GLN A 228 2.39 -4.23 5.81
C GLN A 228 0.86 -4.03 5.82
N LEU A 229 0.39 -2.84 6.15
CA LEU A 229 -1.04 -2.52 6.14
C LEU A 229 -1.64 -2.56 4.72
N MET A 230 -0.87 -2.14 3.71
CA MET A 230 -1.27 -2.27 2.30
C MET A 230 -1.41 -3.73 1.88
N TYR A 231 -0.50 -4.61 2.32
CA TYR A 231 -0.62 -6.05 2.07
C TYR A 231 -1.86 -6.66 2.70
N LEU A 232 -2.24 -6.26 3.91
CA LEU A 232 -3.50 -6.71 4.52
C LEU A 232 -4.70 -6.31 3.66
N GLY A 233 -4.70 -5.08 3.12
CA GLY A 233 -5.72 -4.62 2.18
C GLY A 233 -5.74 -5.45 0.90
N LEU A 234 -4.58 -5.71 0.30
CA LEU A 234 -4.48 -6.56 -0.88
C LEU A 234 -5.01 -7.97 -0.62
N GLU A 235 -4.63 -8.61 0.49
CA GLU A 235 -5.13 -9.94 0.87
C GLU A 235 -6.65 -9.96 1.01
N SER A 236 -7.23 -8.89 1.57
CA SER A 236 -8.69 -8.74 1.74
C SER A 236 -9.45 -8.85 0.42
N ILE A 237 -8.86 -8.41 -0.70
CA ILE A 237 -9.48 -8.54 -2.03
C ILE A 237 -9.78 -10.02 -2.37
N TYR A 238 -8.90 -10.94 -1.97
CA TYR A 238 -8.99 -12.36 -2.29
C TYR A 238 -9.66 -13.20 -1.19
N GLN A 239 -9.58 -12.75 0.06
CA GLN A 239 -10.04 -13.51 1.22
C GLN A 239 -11.43 -13.09 1.73
N ASP A 240 -11.82 -11.82 1.54
CA ASP A 240 -13.04 -11.26 2.10
C ASP A 240 -14.11 -11.05 1.03
N GLN A 241 -15.37 -11.28 1.42
CA GLN A 241 -16.52 -11.05 0.55
C GLN A 241 -16.66 -9.55 0.24
N PRO A 242 -17.13 -9.16 -0.96
CA PRO A 242 -17.32 -7.75 -1.31
C PRO A 242 -18.21 -6.97 -0.33
N THR A 243 -19.14 -7.61 0.36
CA THR A 243 -20.01 -6.97 1.36
C THR A 243 -19.32 -6.69 2.70
N GLU A 244 -18.16 -7.29 2.95
CA GLU A 244 -17.37 -7.10 4.19
C GLU A 244 -16.23 -6.09 4.02
N ARG A 245 -16.05 -5.52 2.82
CA ARG A 245 -14.94 -4.62 2.48
C ARG A 245 -15.37 -3.51 1.54
N GLU A 246 -14.75 -2.34 1.67
CA GLU A 246 -14.94 -1.22 0.75
C GLU A 246 -13.67 -1.01 -0.08
N PHE A 247 -13.78 -1.16 -1.40
CA PHE A 247 -12.69 -0.91 -2.34
C PHE A 247 -13.19 0.00 -3.47
N GLY A 248 -12.92 1.29 -3.33
CA GLY A 248 -13.14 2.29 -4.37
C GLY A 248 -11.84 2.69 -5.08
N THR A 249 -11.92 2.97 -6.37
CA THR A 249 -10.81 3.50 -7.16
C THR A 249 -11.23 4.75 -7.91
N LEU A 250 -10.36 5.76 -7.93
CA LEU A 250 -10.57 7.00 -8.67
C LEU A 250 -9.24 7.43 -9.30
N THR A 251 -9.26 7.69 -10.61
CA THR A 251 -8.09 8.18 -11.37
C THR A 251 -8.38 9.59 -11.84
N MET A 252 -7.50 10.54 -11.50
CA MET A 252 -7.68 11.96 -11.79
C MET A 252 -6.40 12.58 -12.34
N SER A 253 -6.56 13.59 -13.19
CA SER A 253 -5.48 14.54 -13.52
C SER A 253 -5.61 15.75 -12.61
N LEU A 254 -4.57 16.06 -11.86
CA LEU A 254 -4.57 17.13 -10.84
C LEU A 254 -3.38 18.06 -11.07
N THR A 255 -3.60 19.36 -10.89
CA THR A 255 -2.51 20.31 -10.65
C THR A 255 -1.86 20.04 -9.29
N LYS A 256 -0.67 20.61 -9.07
CA LYS A 256 0.03 20.50 -7.78
C LYS A 256 -0.80 21.06 -6.61
N ALA A 257 -1.53 22.15 -6.83
CA ALA A 257 -2.36 22.78 -5.81
C ALA A 257 -3.53 21.87 -5.42
N GLU A 258 -4.27 21.34 -6.40
CA GLU A 258 -5.38 20.41 -6.16
C GLU A 258 -4.90 19.13 -5.48
N PHE A 259 -3.73 18.60 -5.86
CA PHE A 259 -3.13 17.44 -5.20
C PHE A 259 -2.86 17.68 -3.70
N GLU A 260 -2.26 18.82 -3.35
CA GLU A 260 -2.01 19.18 -1.94
C GLU A 260 -3.31 19.45 -1.16
N GLU A 261 -4.33 20.03 -1.80
CA GLU A 261 -5.64 20.24 -1.20
C GLU A 261 -6.34 18.91 -0.88
N ILE A 262 -6.40 17.98 -1.84
CA ILE A 262 -6.99 16.66 -1.61
C ILE A 262 -6.21 15.93 -0.50
N LYS A 263 -4.88 15.97 -0.54
CA LYS A 263 -4.03 15.40 0.52
C LYS A 263 -4.34 16.01 1.90
N PHE A 264 -4.65 17.30 1.98
CA PHE A 264 -5.12 17.93 3.22
C PHE A 264 -6.49 17.43 3.65
N LYS A 265 -7.47 17.37 2.74
CA LYS A 265 -8.82 16.83 3.02
C LYS A 265 -8.79 15.38 3.51
N LEU A 266 -7.99 14.52 2.87
CA LEU A 266 -7.83 13.13 3.28
C LEU A 266 -7.24 13.00 4.70
N ARG A 267 -6.29 13.89 5.07
CA ARG A 267 -5.76 13.94 6.44
C ARG A 267 -6.81 14.38 7.45
N GLN A 268 -7.62 15.38 7.13
CA GLN A 268 -8.71 15.84 7.99
C GLN A 268 -9.76 14.76 8.19
N MET A 269 -10.19 14.10 7.11
CA MET A 269 -11.13 12.98 7.16
C MET A 269 -10.61 11.86 8.06
N ARG A 270 -9.36 11.42 7.88
CA ARG A 270 -8.73 10.40 8.73
C ARG A 270 -8.72 10.80 10.21
N LYS A 271 -8.35 12.06 10.52
CA LYS A 271 -8.36 12.58 11.89
C LYS A 271 -9.79 12.60 12.49
N GLY A 272 -10.78 12.99 11.69
CA GLY A 272 -12.19 12.97 12.08
C GLY A 272 -12.66 11.56 12.44
N LEU A 273 -12.47 10.60 11.53
CA LEU A 273 -12.85 9.20 11.73
C LEU A 273 -12.21 8.60 13.00
N ASN A 274 -10.92 8.86 13.22
CA ASN A 274 -10.22 8.39 14.42
C ASN A 274 -10.79 9.00 15.71
N LYS A 275 -11.04 10.31 15.71
CA LYS A 275 -11.63 11.02 16.84
C LYS A 275 -13.01 10.46 17.18
N ASP A 276 -13.86 10.32 16.18
CA ASP A 276 -15.24 9.83 16.36
C ASP A 276 -15.25 8.39 16.86
N ASN A 277 -14.37 7.54 16.31
CA ASN A 277 -14.18 6.17 16.79
C ASN A 277 -13.73 6.13 18.25
N SER A 278 -12.72 6.93 18.63
CA SER A 278 -12.23 7.01 20.01
C SER A 278 -13.34 7.44 20.98
N ILE A 279 -14.14 8.45 20.62
CA ILE A 279 -15.27 8.90 21.45
C ILE A 279 -16.32 7.79 21.58
N ALA A 280 -16.63 7.08 20.50
CA ALA A 280 -17.58 5.97 20.53
C ALA A 280 -17.10 4.83 21.44
N ARG A 281 -15.80 4.49 21.41
CA ARG A 281 -15.20 3.45 22.25
C ARG A 281 -15.15 3.75 23.74
N MET A 282 -15.27 5.03 24.12
CA MET A 282 -15.47 5.42 25.54
C MET A 282 -16.88 5.05 26.06
N LYS A 283 -17.86 4.86 25.17
CA LYS A 283 -19.25 4.53 25.53
C LYS A 283 -19.55 3.04 25.41
N SER A 284 -19.10 2.41 24.34
CA SER A 284 -19.30 0.98 24.09
C SER A 284 -18.17 0.38 23.27
N LYS A 285 -17.93 -0.92 23.45
CA LYS A 285 -16.99 -1.68 22.63
C LYS A 285 -17.51 -1.83 21.19
N GLY A 286 -16.59 -2.08 20.26
CA GLY A 286 -16.91 -2.41 18.88
C GLY A 286 -16.95 -3.92 18.65
N GLU A 287 -17.55 -4.36 17.54
CA GLU A 287 -17.67 -5.78 17.21
C GLU A 287 -16.41 -6.36 16.56
N ARG A 288 -15.71 -5.55 15.75
CA ARG A 288 -14.55 -5.97 14.96
C ARG A 288 -13.62 -4.79 14.69
N VAL A 289 -12.31 -5.05 14.63
CA VAL A 289 -11.31 -4.07 14.16
C VAL A 289 -11.27 -4.05 12.63
N TYR A 290 -11.33 -2.83 12.05
CA TYR A 290 -11.21 -2.59 10.62
C TYR A 290 -9.96 -1.76 10.33
N GLN A 291 -9.23 -2.12 9.27
CA GLN A 291 -8.09 -1.35 8.77
C GLN A 291 -8.54 -0.47 7.60
N LEU A 292 -8.44 0.84 7.75
CA LEU A 292 -8.73 1.81 6.68
C LEU A 292 -7.43 2.32 6.06
N ASN A 293 -7.23 2.01 4.78
CA ASN A 293 -6.11 2.53 3.99
C ASN A 293 -6.64 3.51 2.94
N ILE A 294 -6.10 4.74 2.93
CA ILE A 294 -6.44 5.77 1.95
C ILE A 294 -5.14 6.20 1.29
N GLN A 295 -5.08 6.12 -0.04
CA GLN A 295 -3.86 6.35 -0.80
C GLN A 295 -4.14 7.30 -1.96
N LEU A 296 -3.30 8.32 -2.09
CA LEU A 296 -3.26 9.24 -3.22
C LEU A 296 -1.79 9.38 -3.61
N PHE A 297 -1.44 8.97 -4.83
CA PHE A 297 -0.07 9.00 -5.34
C PHE A 297 -0.07 9.29 -6.85
N PRO A 298 0.98 9.95 -7.37
CA PRO A 298 1.14 10.11 -8.80
C PRO A 298 1.46 8.76 -9.46
N VAL A 299 0.81 8.48 -10.59
CA VAL A 299 1.07 7.30 -11.43
C VAL A 299 1.82 7.63 -12.72
N THR A 300 2.01 8.92 -13.01
CA THR A 300 2.75 9.43 -14.15
C THR A 300 3.67 10.56 -13.72
N ASN A 301 4.76 10.77 -14.46
CA ASN A 301 5.55 12.00 -14.35
C ASN A 301 4.81 13.15 -15.03
N ALA A 302 5.09 14.38 -14.61
CA ALA A 302 4.67 15.56 -15.36
C ALA A 302 5.34 15.59 -16.74
N VAL A 303 4.63 16.11 -17.75
CA VAL A 303 5.23 16.36 -19.08
C VAL A 303 6.29 17.46 -18.93
N ALA A 304 7.48 17.23 -19.50
CA ALA A 304 8.59 18.16 -19.44
C ALA A 304 8.17 19.57 -19.90
N GLY A 305 8.43 20.58 -19.07
CA GLY A 305 8.10 21.99 -19.34
C GLY A 305 6.77 22.48 -18.74
N VAL A 306 5.85 21.60 -18.33
CA VAL A 306 4.54 21.99 -17.79
C VAL A 306 4.60 22.38 -16.30
N GLU A 307 5.54 21.83 -15.53
CA GLU A 307 5.68 22.19 -14.10
C GLU A 307 6.07 23.67 -13.89
N ALA A 308 6.72 24.29 -14.87
CA ALA A 308 7.14 25.68 -14.81
C ALA A 308 5.98 26.67 -15.07
N SER A 309 4.98 26.27 -15.86
CA SER A 309 3.87 27.16 -16.27
C SER A 309 2.76 27.32 -15.22
N HIS A 310 2.65 26.42 -14.24
CA HIS A 310 1.59 26.44 -13.22
C HIS A 310 1.95 27.16 -11.92
N GLN A 311 3.10 27.82 -11.83
CA GLN A 311 3.51 28.54 -10.59
C GLN A 311 2.72 29.83 -10.31
N HIS A 312 1.84 30.26 -11.22
CA HIS A 312 1.20 31.58 -11.14
C HIS A 312 -0.33 31.61 -11.22
N SER A 313 -1.06 30.50 -11.07
CA SER A 313 -2.52 30.58 -11.24
C SER A 313 -3.36 29.78 -10.22
N HIS A 314 -4.17 30.57 -9.50
CA HIS A 314 -5.51 30.34 -8.97
C HIS A 314 -5.76 29.68 -7.60
N VAL A 315 -6.59 30.44 -6.86
CA VAL A 315 -7.47 30.02 -5.76
C VAL A 315 -8.51 29.04 -6.33
N VAL A 316 -8.58 27.84 -5.77
CA VAL A 316 -9.58 26.83 -6.12
C VAL A 316 -10.85 27.12 -5.34
N THR A 317 -11.96 27.36 -6.03
CA THR A 317 -13.31 27.35 -5.45
C THR A 317 -13.79 25.90 -5.33
N SER A 318 -14.34 25.54 -4.17
CA SER A 318 -14.92 24.21 -3.94
C SER A 318 -16.10 23.99 -4.89
N GLY A 319 -16.10 22.88 -5.64
CA GLY A 319 -17.23 22.51 -6.51
C GLY A 319 -18.55 22.28 -5.77
N LEU A 320 -18.54 22.22 -4.43
CA LEU A 320 -19.76 22.17 -3.59
C LEU A 320 -20.44 23.54 -3.43
N GLU A 321 -19.80 24.64 -3.83
CA GLU A 321 -20.35 26.01 -3.74
C GLU A 321 -20.81 26.57 -5.09
N MET A 322 -20.71 25.79 -6.18
CA MET A 322 -21.24 26.19 -7.48
C MET A 322 -22.77 26.06 -7.47
N ASN A 323 -23.47 27.19 -7.31
CA ASN A 323 -24.88 27.29 -7.68
C ASN A 323 -25.00 27.03 -9.18
N ILE A 324 -25.46 25.84 -9.56
CA ILE A 324 -25.80 25.53 -10.95
C ILE A 324 -27.11 26.26 -11.28
N ALA A 325 -26.99 27.50 -11.74
CA ALA A 325 -28.07 28.23 -12.36
C ALA A 325 -27.73 28.45 -13.84
N GLU A 326 -27.67 27.35 -14.60
CA GLU A 326 -27.74 27.42 -16.06
C GLU A 326 -28.81 26.44 -16.56
N SER A 327 -29.74 26.98 -17.33
CA SER A 327 -30.85 26.27 -17.95
C SER A 327 -30.34 25.15 -18.84
N ILE A 328 -30.85 23.94 -18.62
CA ILE A 328 -30.69 22.81 -19.52
C ILE A 328 -31.24 23.23 -20.89
N ILE A 329 -30.36 23.39 -21.88
CA ILE A 329 -30.79 23.46 -23.28
C ILE A 329 -31.18 22.04 -23.66
N GLU A 330 -32.48 21.81 -23.80
CA GLU A 330 -33.05 20.58 -24.34
C GLU A 330 -32.52 20.38 -25.76
N ALA A 331 -31.62 19.41 -25.94
CA ALA A 331 -31.14 19.03 -27.27
C ALA A 331 -32.33 18.45 -28.04
N ALA A 332 -32.65 19.05 -29.19
CA ALA A 332 -33.74 18.59 -30.06
C ALA A 332 -33.57 17.12 -30.43
N ALA A 333 -34.67 16.37 -30.38
CA ALA A 333 -34.72 14.95 -30.71
C ALA A 333 -34.07 14.64 -32.07
N PRO A 334 -33.30 13.54 -32.20
CA PRO A 334 -32.71 13.14 -33.48
C PRO A 334 -33.82 12.86 -34.51
N SER A 335 -33.58 13.24 -35.76
CA SER A 335 -34.54 13.05 -36.85
C SER A 335 -34.86 11.56 -37.06
N ALA A 336 -36.10 11.26 -37.47
CA ALA A 336 -36.58 9.90 -37.71
C ALA A 336 -35.68 9.10 -38.70
N GLU A 337 -34.98 9.80 -39.60
CA GLU A 337 -34.00 9.21 -40.52
C GLU A 337 -32.75 8.66 -39.81
N ALA A 338 -32.29 9.32 -38.74
CA ALA A 338 -31.15 8.85 -37.96
C ALA A 338 -31.50 7.62 -37.12
N VAL A 339 -32.74 7.56 -36.61
CA VAL A 339 -33.26 6.41 -35.88
C VAL A 339 -33.44 5.20 -36.81
N ALA A 340 -34.00 5.40 -38.00
CA ALA A 340 -34.17 4.33 -38.99
C ALA A 340 -32.82 3.76 -39.48
N LYS A 341 -31.78 4.60 -39.63
CA LYS A 341 -30.42 4.13 -39.96
C LYS A 341 -29.79 3.32 -38.83
N ALA A 342 -30.00 3.71 -37.58
CA ALA A 342 -29.48 2.97 -36.43
C ALA A 342 -30.15 1.59 -36.27
N GLU A 343 -31.47 1.51 -36.48
CA GLU A 343 -32.21 0.25 -36.42
C GLU A 343 -31.86 -0.69 -37.58
N ALA A 344 -31.62 -0.17 -38.79
CA ALA A 344 -31.18 -0.99 -39.92
C ALA A 344 -29.79 -1.60 -39.71
N VAL A 345 -28.88 -0.87 -39.05
CA VAL A 345 -27.54 -1.36 -38.70
C VAL A 345 -27.61 -2.43 -37.59
N LEU A 346 -28.52 -2.28 -36.62
CA LEU A 346 -28.74 -3.29 -35.59
C LEU A 346 -29.38 -4.58 -36.14
N ALA A 347 -30.30 -4.47 -37.10
CA ALA A 347 -30.94 -5.61 -37.74
C ALA A 347 -29.95 -6.45 -38.56
N GLN A 348 -29.01 -5.81 -39.29
CA GLN A 348 -27.94 -6.50 -40.01
C GLN A 348 -26.95 -7.21 -39.07
N ALA A 349 -26.72 -6.67 -37.87
CA ALA A 349 -25.85 -7.32 -36.88
C ALA A 349 -26.51 -8.55 -36.23
N ALA A 350 -27.85 -8.57 -36.12
CA ALA A 350 -28.59 -9.68 -35.54
C ALA A 350 -28.72 -10.89 -36.50
N GLU A 351 -28.76 -10.67 -37.81
CA GLU A 351 -28.93 -11.73 -38.81
C GLU A 351 -27.68 -12.60 -38.99
N VAL A 352 -26.49 -12.06 -38.69
CA VAL A 352 -25.20 -12.78 -38.78
C VAL A 352 -24.98 -13.75 -37.59
N ALA A 353 -25.72 -13.58 -36.48
CA ALA A 353 -25.51 -14.35 -35.25
C ALA A 353 -26.34 -15.66 -35.16
N VAL A 354 -27.25 -15.94 -36.10
CA VAL A 354 -28.25 -17.03 -35.96
C VAL A 354 -27.90 -18.33 -36.72
N ALA A 355 -26.79 -18.40 -37.46
CA ALA A 355 -26.44 -19.60 -38.23
C ALA A 355 -25.34 -20.46 -37.57
N GLN A 356 -25.69 -21.28 -36.57
CA GLN A 356 -25.10 -22.62 -36.32
C GLN A 356 -25.79 -23.35 -35.13
N PRO A 357 -26.32 -24.58 -35.30
CA PRO A 357 -26.95 -25.34 -34.21
C PRO A 357 -26.05 -26.47 -33.68
N VAL A 358 -26.03 -26.69 -32.36
CA VAL A 358 -25.68 -27.99 -31.76
C VAL A 358 -26.68 -28.33 -30.64
N ALA A 359 -27.11 -29.59 -30.64
CA ALA A 359 -28.32 -30.14 -30.05
C ALA A 359 -28.30 -30.44 -28.53
N MET A 360 -29.44 -30.18 -27.88
CA MET A 360 -30.28 -31.03 -26.98
C MET A 360 -29.68 -32.34 -26.39
N ALA A 361 -29.94 -32.81 -25.15
CA ALA A 361 -30.91 -32.48 -24.08
C ALA A 361 -30.57 -33.27 -22.75
N PRO A 362 -31.48 -33.60 -21.79
CA PRO A 362 -31.62 -32.90 -20.51
C PRO A 362 -31.65 -33.80 -19.24
N VAL A 363 -31.61 -33.23 -18.03
CA VAL A 363 -32.20 -33.86 -16.81
C VAL A 363 -32.89 -32.80 -15.95
N THR A 364 -34.11 -33.15 -15.54
CA THR A 364 -35.10 -32.38 -14.78
C THR A 364 -35.08 -32.74 -13.28
N SER A 365 -35.54 -31.81 -12.42
CA SER A 365 -36.34 -32.04 -11.18
C SER A 365 -36.25 -30.81 -10.24
N LYS A 366 -37.17 -29.83 -10.32
CA LYS A 366 -38.32 -29.60 -9.41
C LYS A 366 -38.02 -29.61 -7.89
N ALA A 367 -38.12 -28.46 -7.23
CA ALA A 367 -39.16 -28.13 -6.22
C ALA A 367 -38.81 -26.87 -5.38
N GLN A 368 -39.69 -25.88 -5.38
CA GLN A 368 -39.93 -24.85 -4.34
C GLN A 368 -41.24 -25.24 -3.58
N PRO A 369 -41.78 -24.53 -2.55
CA PRO A 369 -41.47 -23.19 -2.01
C PRO A 369 -41.56 -22.98 -0.45
N GLN A 370 -41.23 -21.75 -0.01
CA GLN A 370 -42.06 -20.83 0.80
C GLN A 370 -41.88 -20.59 2.34
N VAL A 371 -42.09 -19.30 2.67
CA VAL A 371 -42.58 -18.56 3.88
C VAL A 371 -41.61 -18.06 4.99
N ALA A 372 -41.73 -16.74 5.26
CA ALA A 372 -41.32 -15.95 6.45
C ALA A 372 -42.40 -16.09 7.59
N PRO A 373 -42.52 -15.32 8.72
CA PRO A 373 -42.01 -13.96 9.03
C PRO A 373 -41.71 -13.62 10.54
N THR A 374 -41.49 -12.31 10.79
CA THR A 374 -41.83 -11.45 11.98
C THR A 374 -40.93 -11.32 13.25
N ALA A 375 -40.68 -10.04 13.61
CA ALA A 375 -40.17 -9.46 14.89
C ALA A 375 -41.33 -9.26 15.92
N PRO A 376 -41.20 -8.64 17.15
CA PRO A 376 -40.68 -7.26 17.43
C PRO A 376 -40.11 -6.89 18.85
N ALA A 377 -39.51 -5.68 18.97
CA ALA A 377 -39.51 -4.59 20.01
C ALA A 377 -39.38 -4.90 21.55
N SER A 378 -38.96 -4.03 22.52
CA SER A 378 -38.88 -2.56 22.70
C SER A 378 -38.14 -2.11 24.02
N LYS A 379 -37.52 -0.90 24.03
CA LYS A 379 -37.49 0.25 25.03
C LYS A 379 -37.21 0.00 26.56
N SER A 380 -36.65 0.88 27.43
CA SER A 380 -36.61 2.37 27.58
C SER A 380 -35.62 2.88 28.68
N ASP A 381 -35.11 4.13 28.51
CA ASP A 381 -34.89 5.28 29.46
C ASP A 381 -34.13 5.12 30.81
N ALA A 382 -33.48 6.12 31.46
CA ALA A 382 -32.93 7.47 31.20
C ALA A 382 -32.35 8.01 32.56
N ASN A 383 -31.22 8.74 32.61
CA ASN A 383 -31.07 10.00 33.38
C ASN A 383 -29.69 10.74 33.23
N LYS A 384 -29.74 12.08 33.36
CA LYS A 384 -28.72 13.16 33.22
C LYS A 384 -27.64 13.15 34.33
N ALA A 385 -26.43 13.75 34.22
CA ALA A 385 -26.11 15.19 34.07
C ALA A 385 -24.56 15.39 33.86
N PRO A 386 -24.04 16.62 33.58
CA PRO A 386 -22.91 16.84 32.68
C PRO A 386 -21.55 17.06 33.35
N THR A 387 -20.46 16.64 32.71
CA THR A 387 -19.10 17.10 33.05
C THR A 387 -18.25 17.34 31.79
N ASN A 388 -18.00 18.62 31.54
CA ASN A 388 -16.87 19.25 30.83
C ASN A 388 -16.31 18.54 29.57
N VAL A 389 -16.80 18.98 28.42
CA VAL A 389 -16.53 18.45 27.07
C VAL A 389 -15.23 19.01 26.44
N SER A 390 -14.53 19.95 27.08
CA SER A 390 -13.37 20.61 26.44
C SER A 390 -12.00 19.98 26.71
N SER A 391 -11.83 19.13 27.73
CA SER A 391 -10.53 18.53 28.08
C SER A 391 -10.31 17.11 27.55
N LEU A 392 -11.34 16.46 27.00
CA LEU A 392 -11.28 15.07 26.50
C LEU A 392 -11.04 14.96 24.99
N ALA A 393 -11.29 16.04 24.25
CA ALA A 393 -11.02 16.10 22.81
C ALA A 393 -9.51 16.23 22.49
N SER A 394 -8.67 16.64 23.45
CA SER A 394 -7.21 16.70 23.27
C SER A 394 -6.55 15.32 23.42
N ALA A 395 -7.12 14.41 24.20
CA ALA A 395 -6.57 13.07 24.43
C ALA A 395 -6.70 12.15 23.20
N ALA A 396 -7.80 12.26 22.43
CA ALA A 396 -8.02 11.45 21.21
C ALA A 396 -7.25 11.94 19.98
N ALA A 397 -6.75 13.18 20.01
CA ALA A 397 -5.92 13.74 18.92
C ALA A 397 -4.47 13.22 18.97
N SER A 398 -3.99 12.82 20.16
CA SER A 398 -2.58 12.53 20.40
C SER A 398 -2.11 11.20 19.79
N ALA A 399 -2.96 10.15 19.76
CA ALA A 399 -2.62 8.90 19.05
C ALA A 399 -2.53 9.07 17.51
N ALA A 400 -3.20 10.08 16.96
CA ALA A 400 -3.11 10.43 15.54
C ALA A 400 -1.96 11.42 15.23
N GLU A 401 -1.32 11.99 16.25
CA GLU A 401 -0.13 12.84 16.13
C GLU A 401 1.19 12.07 16.21
N LEU A 402 1.15 10.77 16.52
CA LEU A 402 2.26 9.82 16.32
C LEU A 402 2.78 9.75 14.87
N PHE A 403 2.11 10.37 13.90
CA PHE A 403 2.43 10.30 12.47
C PHE A 403 2.34 11.65 11.74
N ARG A 404 2.88 12.70 12.36
CA ARG A 404 3.29 13.90 11.61
C ARG A 404 4.79 13.90 11.38
#